data_AF-A0A8H5UJX7-F1
#
_entry.id   AF-A0A8H5UJX7-F1
#
_cell.length_a   1.000
_cell.length_b   1.000
_cell.length_c   1.000
_cell.angle_alpha   90.00
_cell.angle_beta   90.00
_cell.angle_gamma   90.00
#
_symmetry.space_group_name_H-M   'P 1'
#
loop_
_entity.id
_entity.type
_entity.pdbx_description
1 polymer ?
#
loop_
_entity_poly.entity_id
_entity_poly.type
_entity_poly.pdbx_seq_one_letter_code
_entity_poly.pdbx_strand_id
1 'polypeptide(L)'
;MNQQPAVQNQAQAQAPNAAGQDDWDEARLEEAMKRLKLLHIKVRQLNDTIPKMIKPLVQKQPSPDVMFAAFMNSVNEAQANIKEVTDLMRDDKSREIFAQAKKRKEEEPTGIKTWEYYDHPDWFRMDEE
;
A
#
# COMPACT_ATOMS: atom_id res chain seq x y z
N MET A 1 27.74 26.50 -56.15
CA MET A 1 27.93 25.05 -56.38
C MET A 1 27.88 24.39 -55.01
N ASN A 2 26.69 23.97 -54.57
CA ASN A 2 26.12 22.62 -54.78
C ASN A 2 27.04 21.59 -54.08
N GLN A 3 26.66 20.83 -53.05
CA GLN A 3 25.41 20.09 -52.84
C GLN A 3 25.27 19.72 -51.35
N GLN A 4 24.05 19.77 -50.81
CA GLN A 4 23.59 18.80 -49.80
C GLN A 4 23.37 17.45 -50.51
N PRO A 5 23.49 16.33 -49.78
CA PRO A 5 22.26 15.56 -49.59
C PRO A 5 22.14 14.84 -48.24
N ALA A 6 20.93 14.30 -48.05
CA ALA A 6 20.55 13.18 -47.21
C ALA A 6 20.22 13.46 -45.73
N VAL A 7 18.96 13.87 -45.54
CA VAL A 7 18.13 13.47 -44.41
C VAL A 7 18.17 11.94 -44.31
N GLN A 8 18.79 11.39 -43.27
CA GLN A 8 18.62 9.99 -42.90
C GLN A 8 17.65 9.91 -41.71
N ASN A 9 16.40 9.65 -42.07
CA ASN A 9 15.42 9.01 -41.22
C ASN A 9 16.01 7.67 -40.76
N GLN A 10 16.44 7.57 -39.51
CA GLN A 10 16.53 6.28 -38.82
C GLN A 10 15.35 6.19 -37.86
N ALA A 11 14.29 5.60 -38.40
CA ALA A 11 13.31 4.92 -37.58
C ALA A 11 14.01 3.79 -36.80
N GLN A 12 13.57 3.61 -35.56
CA GLN A 12 13.66 2.38 -34.76
C GLN A 12 15.05 1.95 -34.28
N ALA A 13 15.31 2.27 -33.02
CA ALA A 13 15.58 1.22 -32.06
C ALA A 13 14.58 1.36 -30.91
N GLN A 14 13.35 0.86 -31.12
CA GLN A 14 12.58 0.34 -30.00
C GLN A 14 13.52 -0.65 -29.32
N ALA A 15 13.93 -0.33 -28.08
CA ALA A 15 14.67 -1.26 -27.26
C ALA A 15 13.89 -2.60 -27.31
N PRO A 16 14.55 -3.70 -27.66
CA PRO A 16 13.88 -4.98 -27.74
C PRO A 16 13.25 -5.24 -26.38
N ASN A 17 11.93 -5.48 -26.38
CA ASN A 17 11.21 -6.11 -25.28
C ASN A 17 12.03 -7.34 -24.86
N ALA A 18 12.85 -7.16 -23.83
CA ALA A 18 13.72 -8.19 -23.32
C ALA A 18 12.83 -9.15 -22.54
N ALA A 19 12.32 -10.15 -23.26
CA ALA A 19 11.99 -11.50 -22.82
C ALA A 19 12.04 -11.71 -21.30
N GLY A 20 10.91 -11.38 -20.67
CA GLY A 20 10.57 -11.60 -19.26
C GLY A 20 9.12 -11.24 -18.92
N GLN A 21 8.27 -11.00 -19.93
CA GLN A 21 6.80 -10.96 -19.82
C GLN A 21 6.35 -12.40 -19.52
N ASP A 22 5.56 -12.76 -18.51
CA ASP A 22 4.46 -12.01 -17.90
C ASP A 22 3.98 -12.75 -16.62
N ASP A 23 4.72 -12.66 -15.51
CA ASP A 23 4.20 -13.17 -14.23
C ASP A 23 3.28 -12.13 -13.55
N TRP A 24 3.36 -10.85 -13.93
CA TRP A 24 2.59 -9.75 -13.34
C TRP A 24 1.84 -8.99 -14.41
N ASP A 25 0.82 -9.63 -14.96
CA ASP A 25 -0.12 -8.97 -15.87
C ASP A 25 -0.88 -7.83 -15.18
N GLU A 26 -1.54 -6.98 -15.98
CA GLU A 26 -2.26 -5.81 -15.48
C GLU A 26 -3.30 -6.19 -14.43
N ALA A 27 -4.02 -7.30 -14.62
CA ALA A 27 -5.05 -7.75 -13.69
C ALA A 27 -4.46 -8.12 -12.32
N ARG A 28 -3.32 -8.81 -12.30
CA ARG A 28 -2.61 -9.15 -11.06
C ARG A 28 -2.01 -7.92 -10.39
N LEU A 29 -1.53 -6.95 -11.17
CA LEU A 29 -1.07 -5.66 -10.64
C LEU A 29 -2.23 -4.89 -10.00
N GLU A 30 -3.39 -4.82 -10.62
CA GLU A 30 -4.59 -4.20 -10.04
C GLU A 30 -5.00 -4.88 -8.71
N GLU A 31 -4.98 -6.21 -8.63
CA GLU A 31 -5.27 -6.92 -7.39
C GLU A 31 -4.23 -6.60 -6.30
N ALA A 32 -2.95 -6.56 -6.66
CA ALA A 32 -1.88 -6.19 -5.75
C ALA A 32 -2.03 -4.76 -5.24
N MET A 33 -2.43 -3.84 -6.10
CA MET A 33 -2.71 -2.45 -5.76
C MET A 33 -3.84 -2.34 -4.75
N LYS A 34 -4.96 -3.04 -4.98
CA LYS A 34 -6.08 -3.12 -4.03
C LYS A 34 -5.63 -3.67 -2.67
N ARG A 35 -4.80 -4.72 -2.69
CA ARG A 35 -4.24 -5.32 -1.47
C ARG A 35 -3.35 -4.34 -0.69
N LEU A 36 -2.45 -3.64 -1.37
CA LEU A 36 -1.57 -2.63 -0.77
C LEU A 36 -2.37 -1.44 -0.24
N LYS A 37 -3.41 -1.00 -0.95
CA LYS A 37 -4.33 0.05 -0.51
C LYS A 37 -5.04 -0.34 0.79
N LEU A 38 -5.63 -1.54 0.84
CA LEU A 38 -6.26 -2.08 2.05
C LEU A 38 -5.27 -2.10 3.23
N LEU A 39 -4.06 -2.65 3.01
CA LEU A 39 -3.06 -2.72 4.06
C LEU A 39 -2.64 -1.33 4.55
N HIS A 40 -2.42 -0.39 3.64
CA HIS A 40 -2.06 0.99 3.98
C HIS A 40 -3.13 1.65 4.87
N ILE A 41 -4.41 1.49 4.52
CA ILE A 41 -5.54 2.01 5.30
C ILE A 41 -5.54 1.39 6.69
N LYS A 42 -5.40 0.07 6.79
CA LYS A 42 -5.40 -0.67 8.07
C LYS A 42 -4.23 -0.27 8.97
N VAL A 43 -3.02 -0.11 8.42
CA VAL A 43 -1.85 0.38 9.16
C VAL A 43 -2.10 1.80 9.68
N ARG A 44 -2.68 2.69 8.85
CA ARG A 44 -3.01 4.05 9.28
C ARG A 44 -4.02 4.06 10.43
N GLN A 45 -5.03 3.19 10.38
CA GLN A 45 -6.02 3.04 11.44
C GLN A 45 -5.40 2.60 12.78
N LEU A 46 -4.24 1.92 12.77
CA LEU A 46 -3.53 1.58 14.01
C LEU A 46 -3.07 2.81 14.79
N ASN A 47 -2.85 3.96 14.14
CA ASN A 47 -2.48 5.20 14.83
C ASN A 47 -3.53 5.65 15.86
N ASP A 48 -4.79 5.28 15.65
CA ASP A 48 -5.90 5.62 16.56
C ASP A 48 -6.04 4.63 17.73
N THR A 49 -5.26 3.54 17.75
CA THR A 49 -5.39 2.47 18.75
C THR A 49 -5.15 2.96 20.17
N ILE A 50 -4.02 3.63 20.42
CA ILE A 50 -3.71 4.17 21.75
C ILE A 50 -4.73 5.25 22.15
N PRO A 51 -5.04 6.27 21.30
CA PRO A 51 -6.10 7.23 21.61
C PRO A 51 -7.45 6.59 21.97
N LYS A 52 -7.88 5.55 21.25
CA LYS A 52 -9.11 4.80 21.57
C LYS A 52 -9.03 4.10 22.92
N MET A 53 -7.89 3.47 23.22
CA MET A 53 -7.68 2.74 24.48
C MET A 53 -7.72 3.66 25.71
N ILE A 54 -7.16 4.86 25.61
CA ILE A 54 -7.11 5.79 26.75
C ILE A 54 -8.41 6.60 26.91
N LYS A 55 -9.24 6.68 25.86
CA LYS A 55 -10.47 7.47 25.84
C LYS A 55 -11.41 7.19 27.04
N PRO A 56 -11.65 5.92 27.44
CA PRO A 56 -12.50 5.64 28.61
C PRO A 56 -11.94 6.19 29.92
N LEU A 57 -10.61 6.31 30.05
CA LEU A 57 -9.90 6.73 31.25
C LEU A 57 -9.89 8.25 31.46
N VAL A 58 -10.00 9.01 30.36
CA VAL A 58 -9.96 10.48 30.39
C VAL A 58 -11.36 11.12 30.41
N GLN A 59 -12.41 10.32 30.26
CA GLN A 59 -13.80 10.77 30.24
C GLN A 59 -14.48 10.51 31.58
N LYS A 60 -15.41 11.39 31.97
CA LYS A 60 -16.23 11.19 33.16
C LYS A 60 -17.18 10.00 32.92
N GLN A 61 -16.93 8.91 33.63
CA GLN A 61 -17.77 7.71 33.57
C GLN A 61 -18.80 7.68 34.71
N PRO A 62 -19.93 6.97 34.55
CA PRO A 62 -20.94 6.83 35.59
C PRO A 62 -20.45 6.08 36.84
N SER A 63 -19.52 5.13 36.67
CA SER A 63 -18.90 4.37 37.75
C SER A 63 -17.53 3.79 37.35
N PRO A 64 -16.71 3.34 38.32
CA PRO A 64 -15.46 2.64 38.04
C PRO A 64 -15.65 1.36 37.21
N ASP A 65 -16.73 0.60 37.45
CA ASP A 65 -17.00 -0.64 36.71
C ASP A 65 -17.28 -0.37 35.22
N VAL A 66 -18.03 0.69 34.92
CA VAL A 66 -18.29 1.12 33.54
C VAL A 66 -17.00 1.57 32.86
N MET A 67 -16.13 2.28 33.58
CA MET A 67 -14.81 2.69 33.08
C MET A 67 -13.94 1.47 32.74
N PHE A 68 -13.85 0.51 33.65
CA PHE A 68 -13.05 -0.70 33.46
C PHE A 68 -13.58 -1.53 32.29
N ALA A 69 -14.89 -1.74 32.19
CA ALA A 69 -15.49 -2.47 31.08
C ALA A 69 -15.22 -1.79 29.73
N ALA A 70 -15.37 -0.47 29.65
CA ALA A 70 -15.09 0.29 28.44
C ALA A 70 -13.60 0.24 28.04
N PHE A 71 -12.71 0.32 29.03
CA PHE A 71 -11.27 0.15 28.80
C PHE A 71 -10.94 -1.26 28.28
N MET A 72 -11.44 -2.32 28.92
CA MET A 72 -11.19 -3.69 28.47
C MET A 72 -11.75 -3.96 27.07
N ASN A 73 -12.90 -3.39 26.73
CA ASN A 73 -13.43 -3.46 25.36
C ASN A 73 -12.48 -2.81 24.35
N SER A 74 -11.92 -1.64 24.66
CA SER A 74 -10.96 -0.96 23.79
C SER A 74 -9.63 -1.72 23.65
N VAL A 75 -9.19 -2.43 24.70
CA VAL A 75 -8.02 -3.33 24.65
C VAL A 75 -8.29 -4.50 23.72
N ASN A 76 -9.46 -5.12 23.81
CA ASN A 76 -9.84 -6.23 22.95
C ASN A 76 -9.94 -5.79 21.47
N GLU A 77 -10.51 -4.62 21.20
CA GLU A 77 -10.54 -4.02 19.85
C GLU A 77 -9.12 -3.76 19.33
N ALA A 78 -8.24 -3.21 20.17
CA ALA A 78 -6.84 -2.98 19.81
C ALA A 78 -6.11 -4.28 19.43
N GLN A 79 -6.29 -5.34 20.23
CA GLN A 79 -5.72 -6.66 19.95
C GLN A 79 -6.25 -7.23 18.63
N ALA A 80 -7.55 -7.09 18.36
CA ALA A 80 -8.16 -7.53 17.11
C ALA A 80 -7.59 -6.77 15.90
N ASN A 81 -7.48 -5.44 15.99
CA ASN A 81 -6.93 -4.61 14.91
C ASN A 81 -5.46 -4.92 14.62
N ILE A 82 -4.64 -5.11 15.66
CA ILE A 82 -3.23 -5.50 15.52
C ILE A 82 -3.12 -6.86 14.86
N LYS A 83 -3.95 -7.83 15.30
CA LYS A 83 -3.97 -9.17 14.72
C LYS A 83 -4.37 -9.12 13.25
N GLU A 84 -5.44 -8.40 12.90
CA GLU A 84 -5.91 -8.24 11.53
C GLU A 84 -4.81 -7.70 10.61
N VAL A 85 -4.15 -6.61 11.01
CA VAL A 85 -3.04 -6.02 10.23
C VAL A 85 -1.87 -6.99 10.12
N THR A 86 -1.52 -7.68 11.21
CA THR A 86 -0.40 -8.63 11.22
C THR A 86 -0.67 -9.82 10.31
N ASP A 87 -1.88 -10.38 10.36
CA ASP A 87 -2.29 -11.47 9.49
C ASP A 87 -2.29 -11.01 8.03
N LEU A 88 -2.85 -9.83 7.75
CA LEU A 88 -2.87 -9.21 6.43
C LEU A 88 -1.45 -8.99 5.88
N MET A 89 -0.50 -8.54 6.69
CA MET A 89 0.90 -8.37 6.26
C MET A 89 1.63 -9.69 6.00
N ARG A 90 1.25 -10.76 6.70
CA ARG A 90 1.95 -12.04 6.69
C ARG A 90 1.37 -13.05 5.72
N ASP A 91 0.19 -12.78 5.16
CA ASP A 91 -0.40 -13.67 4.19
C ASP A 91 0.44 -13.77 2.91
N ASP A 92 0.28 -14.88 2.21
CA ASP A 92 1.14 -15.21 1.07
C ASP A 92 1.03 -14.17 -0.04
N LYS A 93 -0.16 -13.60 -0.28
CA LYS A 93 -0.36 -12.55 -1.29
C LYS A 93 0.43 -11.30 -0.96
N SER A 94 0.35 -10.77 0.26
CA SER A 94 1.08 -9.55 0.63
C SER A 94 2.59 -9.78 0.62
N ARG A 95 3.04 -10.95 1.09
CA ARG A 95 4.47 -11.32 1.04
C ARG A 95 5.00 -11.39 -0.38
N GLU A 96 4.23 -11.95 -1.30
CA GLU A 96 4.59 -12.04 -2.71
C GLU A 96 4.69 -10.65 -3.36
N ILE A 97 3.71 -9.77 -3.08
CA ILE A 97 3.72 -8.38 -3.55
C ILE A 97 4.97 -7.64 -3.04
N PHE A 98 5.32 -7.78 -1.76
CA PHE A 98 6.52 -7.15 -1.21
C PHE A 98 7.81 -7.70 -1.82
N ALA A 99 7.87 -9.02 -2.06
CA ALA A 99 9.02 -9.63 -2.71
C ALA A 99 9.18 -9.09 -4.14
N GLN A 100 8.09 -8.98 -4.90
CA GLN A 100 8.10 -8.40 -6.24
C GLN A 100 8.51 -6.92 -6.22
N ALA A 101 7.95 -6.11 -5.31
CA ALA A 101 8.30 -4.70 -5.19
C ALA A 101 9.79 -4.52 -4.85
N LYS A 102 10.34 -5.38 -3.98
CA LYS A 102 11.77 -5.38 -3.66
C LYS A 102 12.63 -5.74 -4.88
N LYS A 103 12.29 -6.83 -5.59
CA LYS A 103 12.97 -7.26 -6.81
C LYS A 103 13.00 -6.15 -7.85
N ARG A 104 11.86 -5.52 -8.14
CA ARG A 104 11.76 -4.40 -9.10
C ARG A 104 12.61 -3.21 -8.70
N LYS A 105 12.67 -2.86 -7.41
CA LYS A 105 13.53 -1.78 -6.91
C LYS A 105 15.03 -2.08 -7.06
N GLU A 106 15.42 -3.34 -6.94
CA GLU A 106 16.80 -3.77 -7.18
C GLU A 106 17.17 -3.76 -8.68
N GLU A 107 16.23 -4.15 -9.55
CA GLU A 107 16.39 -4.14 -11.00
C GLU A 107 16.38 -2.71 -11.58
N GLU A 108 15.59 -1.81 -11.01
CA GLU A 108 15.38 -0.44 -11.50
C GLU A 108 15.51 0.59 -10.35
N PRO A 109 16.73 0.87 -9.86
CA PRO A 109 16.92 1.68 -8.65
C PRO A 109 16.48 3.15 -8.78
N THR A 110 16.52 3.71 -10.00
CA THR A 110 16.24 5.14 -10.25
C THR A 110 15.04 5.39 -11.17
N GLY A 111 14.47 4.35 -11.79
CA GLY A 111 13.36 4.50 -12.75
C GLY A 111 11.97 4.42 -12.12
N ILE A 112 11.86 3.95 -10.87
CA ILE A 112 10.58 3.89 -10.16
C ILE A 112 10.30 5.25 -9.51
N LYS A 113 9.39 6.02 -10.10
CA LYS A 113 8.88 7.27 -9.50
C LYS A 113 8.17 6.94 -8.18
N THR A 114 8.52 7.66 -7.12
CA THR A 114 7.80 7.57 -5.84
C THR A 114 6.40 8.14 -6.00
N TRP A 115 5.40 7.50 -5.39
CA TRP A 115 4.07 8.08 -5.32
C TRP A 115 4.02 9.22 -4.33
N GLU A 116 3.50 10.33 -4.82
CA GLU A 116 3.24 11.51 -4.02
C GLU A 116 1.80 11.48 -3.53
N TYR A 117 1.56 11.98 -2.32
CA TYR A 117 0.23 11.90 -1.70
C TYR A 117 -0.85 12.69 -2.45
N TYR A 118 -0.45 13.68 -3.25
CA TYR A 118 -1.36 14.50 -4.07
C TYR A 118 -1.70 13.88 -5.43
N ASP A 119 -0.90 12.93 -5.91
CA ASP A 119 -1.15 12.26 -7.20
C ASP A 119 -2.34 11.29 -7.10
N HIS A 120 -2.60 10.74 -5.90
CA HIS A 120 -3.67 9.76 -5.64
C HIS A 120 -4.37 10.01 -4.28
N PRO A 121 -5.21 11.05 -4.19
CA PRO A 121 -5.82 11.48 -2.92
C PRO A 121 -6.84 10.48 -2.32
N ASP A 122 -7.36 9.57 -3.15
CA ASP A 122 -8.33 8.53 -2.78
C ASP A 122 -7.68 7.26 -2.22
N TRP A 123 -6.35 7.15 -2.24
CA TRP A 123 -5.61 6.00 -1.71
C TRP A 123 -5.89 5.73 -0.22
N PHE A 124 -6.31 6.76 0.52
CA PHE A 124 -6.63 6.63 1.95
C PHE A 124 -8.08 6.23 2.23
N ARG A 125 -8.91 6.10 1.20
CA ARG A 125 -10.33 5.73 1.34
C ARG A 125 -10.50 4.26 1.02
N MET A 126 -11.31 3.56 1.82
CA MET A 126 -11.72 2.21 1.45
C MET A 126 -12.48 2.26 0.12
N ASP A 127 -12.22 1.29 -0.74
CA ASP A 127 -13.04 1.11 -1.93
C ASP A 127 -14.45 0.71 -1.50
N GLU A 128 -15.46 1.27 -2.17
CA GLU A 128 -16.85 0.85 -2.00
C GLU A 128 -17.01 -0.54 -2.66
N GLU A 129 -17.67 -1.49 -1.98
CA GLU A 129 -17.97 -2.82 -2.52
C GLU A 129 -19.01 -2.80 -3.63
#